data_AF-A0A5E4P2U6-F1
#
_entry.id   AF-A0A5E4P2U6-F1
#
_cell.length_a   1.000
_cell.length_b   1.000
_cell.length_c   1.000
_cell.angle_alpha   90.00
_cell.angle_beta   90.00
_cell.angle_gamma   90.00
#
_symmetry.space_group_name_H-M   'P 1'
#
loop_
_entity.id
_entity.type
_entity.pdbx_description
1 polymer ?
#
loop_
_entity_poly.entity_id
_entity_poly.type
_entity_poly.pdbx_seq_one_letter_code
_entity_poly.pdbx_strand_id
1 'polypeptide(L)'
;MERIRSLFAVEAPVADPARDLVSGGDDFAVTVASTHDRRFWVRIERELEDDAIVVTDFSPGASSPAELAAALAMGVREVTADRIGALAFRDLVPAGTQAPLYPARIVQAADLVKQLAAAVAGHLATAVASFEMTRHRGKIDARVTFA
;
A
#
# COMPACT_ATOMS: atom_id res chain seq x y z
N MET A 1 -33.73 17.87 41.54
CA MET A 1 -32.76 18.53 40.65
C MET A 1 -31.67 17.50 40.34
N GLU A 2 -31.87 16.71 39.28
CA GLU A 2 -30.96 15.63 38.89
C GLU A 2 -29.75 16.18 38.14
N ARG A 3 -28.55 15.76 38.55
CA ARG A 3 -27.30 16.07 37.87
C ARG A 3 -27.06 15.01 36.79
N ILE A 4 -27.15 15.41 35.52
CA ILE A 4 -26.70 14.60 34.38
C ILE A 4 -25.18 14.48 34.48
N ARG A 5 -24.68 13.30 34.85
CA ARG A 5 -23.26 12.95 34.71
C ARG A 5 -22.99 12.69 33.23
N SER A 6 -22.30 13.62 32.58
CA SER A 6 -21.71 13.39 31.26
C SER A 6 -20.69 12.27 31.39
N LEU A 7 -21.02 11.10 30.83
CA LEU A 7 -20.07 10.04 30.54
C LEU A 7 -19.29 10.52 29.32
N PHE A 8 -18.11 11.11 29.54
CA PHE A 8 -17.12 11.23 28.48
C PHE A 8 -16.82 9.81 28.00
N ALA A 9 -17.27 9.48 26.79
CA ALA A 9 -16.77 8.34 26.07
C ALA A 9 -15.27 8.57 25.91
N VAL A 10 -14.47 7.83 26.67
CA VAL A 10 -13.04 7.73 26.41
C VAL A 10 -12.95 7.02 25.06
N GLU A 11 -12.70 7.78 23.99
CA GLU A 11 -12.41 7.21 22.69
C GLU A 11 -11.26 6.21 22.90
N ALA A 12 -11.53 4.94 22.58
CA ALA A 12 -10.48 3.93 22.63
C ALA A 12 -9.31 4.42 21.78
N PRO A 13 -8.06 4.28 22.24
CA PRO A 13 -6.91 4.72 21.46
C PRO A 13 -6.98 4.06 20.09
N VAL A 14 -7.07 4.88 19.04
CA VAL A 14 -7.01 4.43 17.66
C VAL A 14 -5.70 3.66 17.52
N ALA A 15 -5.78 2.37 17.20
CA ALA A 15 -4.60 1.54 17.00
C ALA A 15 -3.78 2.16 15.86
N ASP A 16 -2.53 2.50 16.14
CA ASP A 16 -1.60 2.97 15.11
C ASP A 16 -1.22 1.79 14.21
N PRO A 17 -1.65 1.78 12.93
CA PRO A 17 -1.41 0.66 12.02
C PRO A 17 0.08 0.45 11.70
N ALA A 18 0.96 1.42 12.02
CA ALA A 18 2.40 1.29 11.84
C ALA A 18 3.13 0.71 13.06
N ARG A 19 2.47 0.65 14.23
CA ARG A 19 3.11 0.34 15.52
C ARG A 19 3.89 -0.97 15.53
N ASP A 20 3.36 -1.97 14.84
CA ASP A 20 3.87 -3.33 14.85
C ASP A 20 4.62 -3.72 13.57
N LEU A 21 4.90 -2.73 12.71
CA LEU A 21 5.65 -2.92 11.48
C LEU A 21 7.14 -2.74 11.70
N VAL A 22 7.92 -3.57 11.03
CA VAL A 22 9.37 -3.48 11.00
C VAL A 22 9.84 -3.53 9.55
N SER A 23 10.84 -2.71 9.26
CA SER A 23 11.51 -2.67 7.98
C SER A 23 12.89 -3.33 8.05
N GLY A 24 13.33 -3.85 6.92
CA GLY A 24 14.67 -4.37 6.72
C GLY A 24 14.97 -4.49 5.23
N GLY A 25 16.22 -4.28 4.84
CA GLY A 25 16.56 -4.21 3.43
C GLY A 25 17.99 -3.78 3.15
N ASP A 26 18.24 -3.49 1.89
CA ASP A 26 19.46 -2.87 1.36
C ASP A 26 19.13 -1.59 0.60
N ASP A 27 20.13 -0.99 -0.05
CA ASP A 27 19.98 0.27 -0.79
C ASP A 27 19.02 0.21 -1.99
N PHE A 28 18.61 -0.99 -2.41
CA PHE A 28 17.78 -1.22 -3.60
C PHE A 28 16.40 -1.77 -3.25
N ALA A 29 16.26 -2.50 -2.14
CA ALA A 29 15.02 -3.15 -1.73
C ALA A 29 14.77 -3.03 -0.23
N VAL A 30 13.58 -2.56 0.11
CA VAL A 30 13.06 -2.53 1.48
C VAL A 30 11.91 -3.52 1.59
N THR A 31 11.95 -4.37 2.61
CA THR A 31 10.83 -5.21 3.01
C THR A 31 10.26 -4.71 4.31
N VAL A 32 8.95 -4.45 4.34
CA VAL A 32 8.21 -4.10 5.55
C VAL A 32 7.34 -5.28 5.94
N ALA A 33 7.47 -5.75 7.18
CA ALA A 33 6.78 -6.93 7.70
C ALA A 33 6.10 -6.63 9.03
N SER A 34 5.09 -7.42 9.38
CA SER A 34 4.43 -7.34 10.68
C SER A 34 5.17 -8.21 11.68
N THR A 35 5.36 -7.69 12.89
CA THR A 35 5.88 -8.46 14.02
C THR A 35 4.86 -9.47 14.57
N HIS A 36 3.56 -9.28 14.26
CA HIS A 36 2.46 -10.11 14.75
C HIS A 36 1.99 -11.13 13.70
N ASP A 37 1.88 -10.71 12.44
CA ASP A 37 1.52 -11.60 11.33
C ASP A 37 2.72 -11.91 10.44
N ARG A 38 3.31 -13.09 10.64
CA ARG A 38 4.46 -13.56 9.85
C ARG A 38 4.14 -13.78 8.37
N ARG A 39 2.86 -13.79 7.98
CA ARG A 39 2.44 -13.87 6.59
C ARG A 39 2.29 -12.49 5.96
N PHE A 40 2.26 -11.43 6.76
CA PHE A 40 2.20 -10.07 6.25
C PHE A 40 3.59 -9.56 5.90
N TRP A 41 3.78 -9.16 4.65
CA TRP A 41 4.95 -8.44 4.21
C TRP A 41 4.68 -7.71 2.89
N VAL A 42 5.43 -6.63 2.68
CA VAL A 42 5.45 -5.85 1.43
C VAL A 42 6.90 -5.64 1.05
N ARG A 43 7.25 -5.92 -0.20
CA ARG A 43 8.57 -5.62 -0.75
C ARG A 43 8.48 -4.46 -1.74
N ILE A 44 9.36 -3.51 -1.51
CA ILE A 44 9.41 -2.24 -2.24
C ILE A 44 10.83 -2.07 -2.77
N GLU A 45 10.95 -1.74 -4.05
CA GLU A 45 12.22 -1.55 -4.74
C GLU A 45 12.29 -0.18 -5.38
N ARG A 46 13.50 0.37 -5.47
CA ARG A 46 13.75 1.59 -6.24
C ARG A 46 14.07 1.24 -7.69
N GLU A 47 13.29 1.79 -8.62
CA GLU A 47 13.60 1.70 -10.04
C GLU A 47 14.52 2.87 -10.42
N LEU A 48 15.77 2.55 -10.76
CA LEU A 48 16.83 3.55 -10.99
C LEU A 48 16.60 4.43 -12.22
N GLU A 49 15.85 3.94 -13.23
CA GLU A 49 15.66 4.66 -14.50
C GLU A 49 14.58 5.76 -14.42
N ASP A 50 13.53 5.55 -13.64
CA ASP A 50 12.34 6.43 -13.62
C ASP A 50 12.08 7.09 -12.25
N ASP A 51 12.98 6.89 -11.28
CA ASP A 51 12.80 7.28 -9.86
C ASP A 51 11.45 6.81 -9.28
N ALA A 52 10.92 5.73 -9.87
CA ALA A 52 9.68 5.10 -9.48
C ALA A 52 9.96 4.11 -8.36
N ILE A 53 9.02 4.02 -7.43
CA ILE A 53 9.03 2.99 -6.41
C ILE A 53 8.15 1.86 -6.88
N VAL A 54 8.65 0.63 -6.82
CA VAL A 54 7.95 -0.54 -7.32
C VAL A 54 7.61 -1.46 -6.16
N VAL A 55 6.33 -1.72 -5.97
CA VAL A 55 5.84 -2.82 -5.15
C VAL A 55 5.92 -4.08 -6.01
N THR A 56 6.99 -4.84 -5.81
CA THR A 56 7.28 -6.02 -6.64
C THR A 56 6.54 -7.25 -6.16
N ASP A 57 6.30 -7.35 -4.86
CA ASP A 57 5.55 -8.45 -4.27
C ASP A 57 4.98 -8.03 -2.92
N PHE A 58 3.84 -8.60 -2.55
CA PHE A 58 3.25 -8.41 -1.23
C PHE A 58 2.36 -9.59 -0.87
N SER A 59 2.37 -9.91 0.42
CA SER A 59 1.41 -10.82 1.01
C SER A 59 0.65 -10.07 2.10
N PRO A 60 -0.66 -9.83 1.94
CA PRO A 60 -1.43 -9.07 2.92
C PRO A 60 -1.72 -9.88 4.20
N GLY A 61 -1.42 -11.19 4.24
CA GLY A 61 -1.71 -12.03 5.40
C GLY A 61 -3.17 -11.91 5.87
N ALA A 62 -3.37 -11.68 7.16
CA ALA A 62 -4.65 -11.32 7.78
C ALA A 62 -4.77 -9.80 8.03
N SER A 63 -3.86 -8.99 7.49
CA SER A 63 -3.77 -7.57 7.79
C SER A 63 -4.85 -6.74 7.10
N SER A 64 -5.18 -5.63 7.73
CA SER A 64 -6.14 -4.66 7.20
C SER A 64 -5.55 -3.85 6.03
N PRO A 65 -6.39 -3.28 5.15
CA PRO A 65 -5.92 -2.32 4.14
C PRO A 65 -5.16 -1.12 4.74
N ALA A 66 -5.48 -0.73 5.98
CA ALA A 66 -4.80 0.35 6.68
C ALA A 66 -3.36 -0.01 7.07
N GLU A 67 -3.12 -1.22 7.57
CA GLU A 67 -1.76 -1.73 7.83
C GLU A 67 -0.96 -1.90 6.54
N LEU A 68 -1.59 -2.38 5.47
CA LEU A 68 -0.94 -2.46 4.16
C LEU A 68 -0.52 -1.09 3.64
N ALA A 69 -1.38 -0.07 3.77
CA ALA A 69 -1.05 1.30 3.42
C ALA A 69 0.07 1.88 4.30
N ALA A 70 0.04 1.61 5.60
CA ALA A 70 1.09 2.05 6.53
C ALA A 70 2.44 1.41 6.19
N ALA A 71 2.46 0.13 5.84
CA ALA A 71 3.66 -0.58 5.41
C ALA A 71 4.23 -0.01 4.11
N LEU A 72 3.35 0.27 3.14
CA LEU A 72 3.75 0.93 1.89
C LEU A 72 4.34 2.32 2.16
N ALA A 73 3.69 3.13 2.98
CA ALA A 73 4.19 4.46 3.32
C ALA A 73 5.53 4.41 4.07
N MET A 74 5.71 3.44 4.97
CA MET A 74 6.98 3.21 5.67
C MET A 74 8.09 2.86 4.67
N GLY A 75 7.88 1.86 3.82
CA GLY A 75 8.92 1.45 2.88
C GLY A 75 9.22 2.51 1.80
N VAL A 76 8.22 3.28 1.36
CA VAL A 76 8.45 4.44 0.47
C VAL A 76 9.37 5.47 1.13
N ARG A 77 9.12 5.82 2.39
CA ARG A 77 9.96 6.80 3.11
C ARG A 77 11.40 6.32 3.26
N GLU A 78 11.62 5.04 3.50
CA GLU A 78 12.96 4.47 3.61
C GLU A 78 13.72 4.51 2.29
N VAL A 79 13.02 4.31 1.17
CA VAL A 79 13.65 4.29 -0.15
C VAL A 79 13.94 5.69 -0.70
N THR A 80 13.06 6.68 -0.47
CA THR A 80 13.16 7.98 -1.15
C THR A 80 13.24 9.22 -0.27
N ALA A 81 13.32 9.07 1.06
CA ALA A 81 13.52 10.18 2.00
C ALA A 81 12.54 11.36 1.82
N ASP A 82 11.25 11.05 1.59
CA ASP A 82 10.06 11.93 1.63
C ASP A 82 9.48 12.45 0.31
N ARG A 83 10.01 12.05 -0.86
CA ARG A 83 9.38 12.39 -2.16
C ARG A 83 9.18 11.17 -3.04
N ILE A 84 8.03 11.08 -3.68
CA ILE A 84 7.71 10.01 -4.62
C ILE A 84 7.12 10.61 -5.89
N GLY A 85 7.69 10.28 -7.04
CA GLY A 85 7.11 10.65 -8.34
C GLY A 85 6.06 9.65 -8.81
N ALA A 86 6.33 8.35 -8.61
CA ALA A 86 5.42 7.28 -8.97
C ALA A 86 5.54 6.05 -8.06
N LEU A 87 4.42 5.35 -7.90
CA LEU A 87 4.32 4.04 -7.27
C LEU A 87 3.75 3.04 -8.28
N ALA A 88 4.53 2.01 -8.62
CA ALA A 88 4.10 0.94 -9.50
C ALA A 88 3.78 -0.32 -8.69
N PHE A 89 2.65 -0.96 -8.98
CA PHE A 89 2.28 -2.27 -8.45
C PHE A 89 2.39 -3.27 -9.59
N ARG A 90 3.30 -4.23 -9.46
CA ARG A 90 3.51 -5.26 -10.48
C ARG A 90 2.69 -6.49 -10.17
N ASP A 91 2.36 -7.24 -11.22
CA ASP A 91 1.87 -8.61 -11.11
C ASP A 91 0.52 -8.79 -10.36
N LEU A 92 -0.35 -7.77 -10.37
CA LEU A 92 -1.61 -7.74 -9.60
C LEU A 92 -2.58 -8.87 -9.98
N VAL A 93 -2.72 -9.13 -11.28
CA VAL A 93 -3.63 -10.17 -11.80
C VAL A 93 -2.97 -10.85 -13.01
N PRO A 94 -2.93 -12.19 -13.09
CA PRO A 94 -2.52 -12.88 -14.30
C PRO A 94 -3.43 -12.51 -15.48
N ALA A 95 -2.89 -11.95 -16.55
CA ALA A 95 -3.64 -11.60 -17.74
C ALA A 95 -3.83 -12.86 -18.61
N GLY A 96 -5.05 -13.05 -19.12
CA GLY A 96 -5.36 -14.16 -20.04
C GLY A 96 -5.93 -15.42 -19.39
N THR A 97 -6.16 -15.44 -18.09
CA THR A 97 -7.10 -16.42 -17.53
C THR A 97 -8.49 -16.16 -18.10
N GLN A 98 -9.03 -17.07 -18.91
CA GLN A 98 -10.46 -17.14 -19.23
C GLN A 98 -11.30 -17.59 -18.02
N ALA A 99 -10.85 -17.23 -16.81
CA ALA A 99 -11.59 -17.48 -15.60
C ALA A 99 -12.82 -16.57 -15.62
N PRO A 100 -14.02 -17.09 -15.33
CA PRO A 100 -15.26 -16.29 -15.31
C PRO A 100 -15.18 -15.02 -14.45
N LEU A 101 -14.29 -15.02 -13.45
CA LEU A 101 -14.10 -13.94 -12.49
C LEU A 101 -13.04 -12.90 -12.89
N TYR A 102 -12.41 -13.04 -14.06
CA TYR A 102 -11.29 -12.20 -14.46
C TYR A 102 -11.62 -10.68 -14.47
N PRO A 103 -12.76 -10.22 -15.04
CA PRO A 103 -13.13 -8.80 -14.98
C PRO A 103 -13.32 -8.29 -13.54
N ALA A 104 -13.96 -9.09 -12.69
CA ALA A 104 -14.19 -8.73 -11.28
C ALA A 104 -12.87 -8.60 -10.51
N ARG A 105 -11.89 -9.48 -10.78
CA ARG A 105 -10.55 -9.42 -10.16
C ARG A 105 -9.78 -8.17 -10.58
N ILE A 106 -9.88 -7.73 -11.83
CA ILE A 106 -9.27 -6.48 -12.28
C ILE A 106 -9.85 -5.29 -11.53
N VAL A 107 -11.19 -5.22 -11.39
CA VAL A 107 -11.86 -4.14 -10.65
C VAL A 107 -11.42 -4.14 -9.19
N GLN A 108 -11.41 -5.30 -8.53
CA GLN A 108 -10.96 -5.44 -7.13
C GLN A 108 -9.50 -5.00 -6.95
N ALA A 109 -8.60 -5.39 -7.86
CA ALA A 109 -7.22 -4.97 -7.82
C ALA A 109 -7.09 -3.45 -8.01
N ALA A 110 -7.83 -2.88 -8.96
CA ALA A 110 -7.84 -1.44 -9.20
C ALA A 110 -8.31 -0.65 -7.97
N ASP A 111 -9.40 -1.09 -7.34
CA ASP A 111 -9.96 -0.44 -6.15
C ASP A 111 -9.01 -0.53 -4.96
N LEU A 112 -8.37 -1.68 -4.77
CA LEU A 112 -7.34 -1.86 -3.75
C LEU A 112 -6.17 -0.88 -3.98
N VAL A 113 -5.61 -0.84 -5.19
CA VAL A 113 -4.48 0.05 -5.50
C VAL A 113 -4.86 1.52 -5.29
N LYS A 114 -6.06 1.94 -5.71
CA LYS A 114 -6.53 3.32 -5.48
C LYS A 114 -6.64 3.65 -4.00
N GLN A 115 -7.18 2.75 -3.18
CA GLN A 115 -7.28 2.94 -1.73
C GLN A 115 -5.90 3.04 -1.08
N LEU A 116 -4.99 2.14 -1.42
CA LEU A 116 -3.62 2.15 -0.91
C LEU A 116 -2.87 3.41 -1.33
N ALA A 117 -2.98 3.81 -2.60
CA ALA A 117 -2.36 5.02 -3.12
C ALA A 117 -2.88 6.29 -2.44
N ALA A 118 -4.19 6.40 -2.22
CA ALA A 118 -4.78 7.53 -1.51
C ALA A 118 -4.28 7.61 -0.05
N ALA A 119 -4.16 6.45 0.62
CA ALA A 119 -3.63 6.41 1.98
C ALA A 119 -2.14 6.79 2.02
N VAL A 120 -1.31 6.26 1.09
CA VAL A 120 0.11 6.65 0.96
C VAL A 120 0.24 8.15 0.68
N ALA A 121 -0.56 8.70 -0.24
CA ALA A 121 -0.58 10.14 -0.53
C ALA A 121 -0.86 10.97 0.73
N GLY A 122 -1.83 10.55 1.55
CA GLY A 122 -2.14 11.17 2.83
C GLY A 122 -0.97 11.13 3.82
N HIS A 123 -0.26 10.01 3.92
CA HIS A 123 0.94 9.88 4.77
C HIS A 123 2.11 10.74 4.28
N LEU A 124 2.23 10.98 2.98
CA LEU A 124 3.32 11.74 2.38
C LEU A 124 2.96 13.21 2.11
N ALA A 125 1.74 13.65 2.49
CA ALA A 125 1.23 14.98 2.22
C ALA A 125 1.32 15.41 0.74
N THR A 126 1.12 14.47 -0.18
CA THR A 126 1.03 14.70 -1.63
C THR A 126 -0.37 14.31 -2.14
N ALA A 127 -0.67 14.58 -3.41
CA ALA A 127 -1.90 14.19 -4.08
C ALA A 127 -1.62 13.16 -5.18
N VAL A 128 -2.57 12.26 -5.41
CA VAL A 128 -2.54 11.37 -6.59
C VAL A 128 -2.87 12.19 -7.83
N ALA A 129 -1.95 12.19 -8.81
CA ALA A 129 -2.12 12.89 -10.08
C ALA A 129 -2.75 12.00 -11.15
N SER A 130 -2.31 10.74 -11.28
CA SER A 130 -2.88 9.79 -12.24
C SER A 130 -2.86 8.34 -11.72
N PHE A 131 -3.73 7.52 -12.31
CA PHE A 131 -3.80 6.08 -12.09
C PHE A 131 -3.98 5.39 -13.45
N GLU A 132 -3.11 4.44 -13.75
CA GLU A 132 -3.11 3.69 -14.99
C GLU A 132 -2.94 2.20 -14.72
N MET A 133 -3.58 1.37 -15.54
CA MET A 133 -3.37 -0.08 -15.53
C MET A 133 -2.93 -0.54 -16.90
N THR A 134 -1.89 -1.35 -16.96
CA THR A 134 -1.31 -1.82 -18.21
C THR A 134 -1.12 -3.32 -18.19
N ARG A 135 -1.17 -3.94 -19.38
CA ARG A 135 -0.76 -5.34 -19.53
C ARG A 135 0.74 -5.39 -19.73
N HIS A 136 1.42 -6.16 -18.90
CA HIS A 136 2.86 -6.36 -18.97
C HIS A 136 3.18 -7.84 -18.72
N ARG A 137 3.93 -8.47 -19.63
CA ARG A 137 4.33 -9.90 -19.55
C ARG A 137 3.20 -10.89 -19.22
N GLY A 138 2.00 -10.66 -19.75
CA GLY A 138 0.84 -11.52 -19.47
C GLY A 138 0.30 -11.36 -18.05
N LYS A 139 0.55 -10.23 -17.40
CA LYS A 139 -0.01 -9.82 -16.12
C LYS A 139 -0.55 -8.38 -16.22
N ILE A 140 -1.30 -7.97 -15.21
CA ILE A 140 -1.83 -6.62 -15.05
C ILE A 140 -0.98 -5.91 -14.01
N ASP A 141 -0.39 -4.79 -14.41
CA ASP A 141 0.32 -3.88 -13.52
C ASP A 141 -0.54 -2.62 -13.32
N ALA A 142 -0.30 -1.90 -12.24
CA ALA A 142 -0.85 -0.56 -12.03
C ALA A 142 0.28 0.43 -11.76
N ARG A 143 0.12 1.67 -12.24
CA ARG A 143 1.02 2.77 -11.94
C ARG A 143 0.22 3.94 -11.43
N VAL A 144 0.69 4.53 -10.34
CA VAL A 144 0.16 5.75 -9.74
C VAL A 144 1.23 6.81 -9.81
N THR A 145 0.88 8.01 -10.26
CA THR A 145 1.76 9.17 -10.21
C THR A 145 1.27 10.15 -9.15
N PHE A 146 2.21 10.87 -8.53
CA PHE A 146 1.92 11.85 -7.48
C PHE A 146 2.34 13.26 -7.93
N ALA A 147 1.69 14.27 -7.36
CA ALA A 147 1.91 15.70 -7.67
C ALA A 147 3.04 16.33 -6.84
#